data_AF-A0A3D4FH10-F1
#
_entry.id   AF-A0A3D4FH10-F1
#
_cell.length_a   1.000
_cell.length_b   1.000
_cell.length_c   1.000
_cell.angle_alpha   90.00
_cell.angle_beta   90.00
_cell.angle_gamma   90.00
#
_symmetry.space_group_name_H-M   'P 1'
#
loop_
_entity.id
_entity.type
_entity.pdbx_description
1 polymer ?
#
loop_
_entity_poly.entity_id
_entity_poly.type
_entity_poly.pdbx_seq_one_letter_code
_entity_poly.pdbx_strand_id
1 'polypeptide(L)'
;MKKVGVVTGAGFSAINMKEAVDLGCDAYFTGEKILYTIQYAKQANINLIVGSHTFTEIFGVESLCELIKNFYKDIEVVKIEEEHIE
;
A
#
# COMPACT_ATOMS: atom_id res chain seq x y z
N MET A 1 8.08 11.31 12.48
CA MET A 1 6.98 10.43 12.05
C MET A 1 6.92 9.26 13.03
N LYS A 2 5.78 9.04 13.69
CA LYS A 2 5.53 8.01 14.71
C LYS A 2 4.41 7.06 14.33
N LYS A 3 3.40 7.52 13.57
CA LYS A 3 2.26 6.70 13.12
C LYS A 3 1.99 6.90 11.63
N VAL A 4 1.80 5.80 10.90
CA VAL A 4 1.53 5.81 9.45
C VAL A 4 0.27 4.99 9.19
N GLY A 5 -0.68 5.57 8.46
CA GLY A 5 -1.80 4.83 7.88
C GLY A 5 -1.38 4.22 6.54
N VAL A 6 -1.69 2.95 6.31
CA VAL A 6 -1.25 2.23 5.10
C VAL A 6 -2.45 1.60 4.40
N VAL A 7 -2.59 1.88 3.11
CA VAL A 7 -3.52 1.19 2.21
C VAL A 7 -2.78 0.93 0.89
N THR A 8 -2.37 -0.31 0.64
CA THR A 8 -1.63 -0.69 -0.58
C THR A 8 -2.50 -0.54 -1.84
N GLY A 9 -1.87 -0.51 -3.02
CA GLY A 9 -2.58 -0.44 -4.29
C GLY A 9 -3.31 0.88 -4.53
N ALA A 10 -4.56 0.79 -4.98
CA ALA A 10 -5.45 1.90 -5.29
C ALA A 10 -6.01 2.66 -4.06
N GLY A 11 -5.20 2.88 -3.02
CA GLY A 11 -5.57 3.61 -1.80
C GLY A 11 -5.71 5.13 -1.97
N PHE A 12 -5.95 5.64 -3.17
CA PHE A 12 -6.00 7.08 -3.48
C PHE A 12 -7.24 7.82 -2.94
N SER A 13 -8.21 7.10 -2.37
CA SER A 13 -9.46 7.66 -1.84
C SER A 13 -9.22 8.63 -0.69
N ALA A 14 -9.86 9.80 -0.75
CA ALA A 14 -9.84 10.78 0.33
C ALA A 14 -10.52 10.26 1.61
N ILE A 15 -11.45 9.31 1.51
CA ILE A 15 -12.12 8.71 2.67
C ILE A 15 -11.13 7.88 3.49
N ASN A 16 -10.29 7.08 2.83
CA ASN A 16 -9.27 6.27 3.50
C ASN A 16 -8.20 7.16 4.14
N MET A 17 -7.78 8.22 3.45
CA MET A 17 -6.85 9.19 4.03
C MET A 17 -7.46 9.94 5.21
N LYS A 18 -8.75 10.30 5.14
CA LYS A 18 -9.46 10.92 6.26
C LYS A 18 -9.42 10.04 7.50
N GLU A 19 -9.64 8.73 7.36
CA GLU A 19 -9.55 7.80 8.48
C GLU A 19 -8.15 7.83 9.12
N ALA A 20 -7.08 7.84 8.32
CA ALA A 20 -5.72 7.96 8.84
C ALA A 20 -5.50 9.29 9.59
N VAL A 21 -6.06 10.39 9.09
CA VAL A 21 -6.03 11.71 9.77
C VAL A 21 -6.80 11.65 11.09
N ASP A 22 -8.02 11.12 11.09
CA ASP A 22 -8.87 11.01 12.29
C ASP A 22 -8.22 10.12 13.37
N LEU A 23 -7.44 9.11 12.96
CA LEU A 23 -6.66 8.24 13.85
C LEU A 23 -5.34 8.86 14.30
N GLY A 24 -5.02 10.10 13.90
CA GLY A 24 -3.81 10.82 14.30
C GLY A 24 -2.53 10.29 13.67
N CYS A 25 -2.59 9.79 12.43
CA CYS A 25 -1.38 9.40 11.69
C CYS A 25 -0.59 10.63 11.23
N ASP A 26 0.74 10.55 11.30
CA ASP A 26 1.65 11.58 10.78
C ASP A 26 1.80 11.51 9.26
N ALA A 27 1.53 10.34 8.68
CA ALA A 27 1.61 10.08 7.24
C ALA A 27 0.57 9.07 6.78
N TYR A 28 0.26 9.13 5.49
CA TYR A 28 -0.56 8.19 4.75
C TYR A 28 0.26 7.61 3.60
N PHE A 29 0.36 6.28 3.54
CA PHE A 29 1.10 5.54 2.53
C PHE A 29 0.14 4.73 1.66
N THR A 30 0.26 4.88 0.34
CA THR A 30 -0.56 4.19 -0.65
C THR A 30 0.26 3.88 -1.91
N GLY A 31 -0.27 3.03 -2.79
CA GLY A 31 0.35 2.76 -4.09
C GLY A 31 0.10 3.88 -5.09
N GLU A 32 -1.16 4.29 -5.23
CA GLU A 32 -1.58 5.26 -6.25
C GLU A 32 -1.99 6.62 -5.67
N LYS A 33 -1.99 7.65 -6.53
CA LYS A 33 -2.54 8.97 -6.23
C LYS A 33 -3.31 9.52 -7.41
N ILE A 34 -4.36 10.26 -7.13
CA ILE A 34 -5.04 11.15 -8.07
C ILE A 34 -4.94 12.60 -7.58
N LEU A 35 -5.38 13.56 -8.40
CA LEU A 35 -5.39 14.98 -8.02
C LEU A 35 -6.02 15.22 -6.65
N TYR A 36 -7.17 14.59 -6.39
CA TYR A 36 -7.88 14.74 -5.12
C TYR A 36 -7.12 14.19 -3.92
N THR A 37 -6.35 13.11 -4.08
CA THR A 37 -5.46 12.56 -3.03
C THR A 37 -4.45 13.61 -2.59
N ILE A 38 -3.83 14.30 -3.56
CA ILE A 38 -2.82 15.34 -3.30
C ILE A 38 -3.45 16.56 -2.64
N GLN A 39 -4.60 17.02 -3.14
CA GLN A 39 -5.28 18.20 -2.59
C GLN A 39 -5.74 17.94 -1.15
N TYR A 40 -6.32 16.77 -0.88
CA TYR A 40 -6.76 16.42 0.46
C TYR A 40 -5.57 16.30 1.44
N ALA A 41 -4.46 15.66 1.03
CA ALA A 41 -3.27 15.57 1.87
C ALA A 41 -2.73 16.95 2.29
N LYS A 42 -2.69 17.90 1.35
CA LYS A 42 -2.30 19.29 1.62
C LYS A 42 -3.27 19.99 2.56
N GLN A 43 -4.57 19.85 2.34
CA GLN A 43 -5.60 20.46 3.18
C GLN A 43 -5.59 19.92 4.60
N ALA A 44 -5.43 18.60 4.75
CA ALA A 44 -5.41 17.92 6.05
C ALA A 44 -4.03 17.99 6.74
N ASN A 45 -3.02 18.56 6.08
CA ASN A 45 -1.65 18.66 6.57
C ASN A 45 -1.05 17.29 7.00
N ILE A 46 -1.27 16.25 6.19
CA ILE A 46 -0.71 14.91 6.39
C ILE A 46 0.36 14.61 5.33
N ASN A 47 1.44 13.95 5.73
CA ASN A 47 2.47 13.52 4.77
C ASN A 47 1.92 12.41 3.87
N LEU A 48 1.93 12.61 2.56
CA LEU A 48 1.50 11.60 1.58
C LEU A 48 2.73 10.92 0.97
N ILE A 49 2.80 9.60 1.07
CA ILE A 49 3.84 8.75 0.49
C ILE A 49 3.18 7.83 -0.55
N VAL A 50 3.76 7.74 -1.75
CA VAL A 50 3.16 7.03 -2.88
C VAL A 50 4.19 6.06 -3.46
N GLY A 51 3.89 4.77 -3.37
CA GLY A 51 4.84 3.68 -3.59
C GLY A 51 4.59 2.81 -4.82
N SER A 52 3.74 3.24 -5.76
CA SER A 52 3.20 2.42 -6.88
C SER A 52 2.21 1.34 -6.42
N HIS A 53 1.21 1.07 -7.24
CA HIS A 53 0.20 0.04 -7.02
C HIS A 53 0.86 -1.32 -6.83
N THR A 54 1.52 -1.84 -7.86
CA THR A 54 2.09 -3.19 -7.83
C THR A 54 3.17 -3.32 -6.75
N PHE A 55 4.06 -2.33 -6.64
CA PHE A 55 5.17 -2.42 -5.68
C PHE A 55 4.72 -2.31 -4.23
N THR A 56 3.53 -1.82 -3.95
CA THR A 56 2.98 -1.87 -2.58
C THR A 56 2.22 -3.16 -2.28
N GLU A 57 1.71 -3.86 -3.29
CA GLU A 57 0.94 -5.10 -3.10
C GLU A 57 1.79 -6.38 -3.17
N ILE A 58 2.92 -6.36 -3.91
CA ILE A 58 3.73 -7.56 -4.16
C ILE A 58 4.22 -8.23 -2.86
N PHE A 59 4.51 -7.44 -1.84
CA PHE A 59 4.95 -7.94 -0.53
C PHE A 59 3.91 -8.86 0.13
N GLY A 60 2.62 -8.60 -0.07
CA GLY A 60 1.55 -9.43 0.46
C GLY A 60 1.49 -10.80 -0.21
N VAL A 61 1.68 -10.83 -1.54
CA VAL A 61 1.75 -12.06 -2.32
C VAL A 61 2.98 -12.88 -1.95
N GLU A 62 4.15 -12.24 -1.84
CA GLU A 62 5.39 -12.91 -1.43
C GLU A 62 5.28 -13.53 -0.03
N SER A 63 4.69 -12.79 0.92
CA SER A 63 4.43 -13.30 2.28
C SER A 63 3.47 -14.49 2.29
N LEU A 64 2.42 -14.45 1.45
CA LEU A 64 1.49 -15.58 1.31
C LEU A 64 2.19 -16.81 0.74
N CYS A 65 3.04 -16.65 -0.26
CA CYS A 65 3.83 -17.72 -0.86
C CYS A 65 4.75 -18.39 0.18
N GLU A 66 5.38 -17.60 1.05
CA GLU A 66 6.18 -18.13 2.17
C GLU A 66 5.34 -18.95 3.15
N LEU A 67 4.15 -18.47 3.50
CA LEU A 67 3.22 -19.23 4.36
C LEU A 67 2.82 -20.56 3.72
N ILE A 68 2.49 -20.58 2.43
CA ILE A 68 2.13 -21.80 1.71
C ILE A 68 3.28 -22.82 1.75
N LYS A 69 4.52 -22.40 1.46
CA LYS A 69 5.72 -23.27 1.56
C LYS A 69 5.98 -23.77 2.99
N ASN A 70 5.58 -22.99 4.00
CA ASN A 70 5.72 -23.38 5.39
C ASN A 70 4.73 -24.47 5.79
N PHE A 71 3.47 -24.36 5.38
CA PHE A 71 2.41 -25.32 5.71
C PHE A 71 2.39 -26.57 4.82
N TYR A 72 2.75 -26.44 3.55
CA TYR A 72 2.67 -27.51 2.56
C TYR A 72 4.04 -27.73 1.93
N LYS A 73 4.77 -28.74 2.41
CA LYS A 73 6.13 -29.05 1.95
C LYS A 73 6.20 -29.64 0.54
N ASP A 74 5.08 -30.17 0.06
CA ASP A 74 4.98 -30.82 -1.25
C ASP A 74 4.45 -29.87 -2.35
N ILE A 75 4.21 -28.58 -2.03
CA ILE A 75 3.78 -27.57 -3.00
C ILE A 75 5.00 -26.77 -3.49
N GLU A 76 5.17 -26.73 -4.81
CA GLU A 76 6.08 -25.80 -5.46
C GLU A 76 5.37 -24.48 -5.73
N VAL A 77 6.01 -23.36 -5.41
CA VAL A 77 5.51 -22.02 -5.72
C VAL A 77 6.53 -21.34 -6.62
N VAL A 78 6.06 -20.96 -7.81
CA VAL A 78 6.85 -20.33 -8.87
C VAL A 78 6.42 -18.88 -9.01
N LYS A 79 7.38 -17.95 -9.00
CA LYS A 79 7.12 -16.54 -9.32
C LYS A 79 7.05 -16.39 -10.84
N ILE A 80 6.00 -15.74 -11.32
CA ILE A 80 5.89 -15.35 -12.72
C ILE A 80 6.59 -13.99 -12.85
N GLU A 81 7.59 -13.92 -13.72
CA GLU A 81 8.28 -12.67 -14.02
C GLU A 81 7.39 -11.82 -14.93
N GLU A 82 7.06 -10.61 -14.48
CA GLU A 82 6.22 -9.66 -15.19
C GLU A 82 6.91 -8.29 -15.20
N GLU A 83 6.80 -7.56 -16.32
CA GLU A 83 7.23 -6.16 -16.36
C GLU A 83 6.14 -5.29 -15.71
N HIS A 84 6.54 -4.46 -14.75
CA HIS A 84 5.66 -3.50 -14.10
C HIS A 84 5.99 -2.09 -14.61
N ILE A 85 5.04 -1.48 -15.32
CA ILE A 85 5.16 -0.09 -15.80
C ILE A 85 4.26 0.78 -14.92
N GLU A 86 4.85 1.48 -13.95
CA GLU A 86 4.14 2.33 -12.99
C GLU A 86 4.89 3.61 -12.60
#